data_AF-A0A7W5TYG2-F1
#
_entry.id   AF-A0A7W5TYG2-F1
#
_cell.length_a   1.000
_cell.length_b   1.000
_cell.length_c   1.000
_cell.angle_alpha   90.00
_cell.angle_beta   90.00
_cell.angle_gamma   90.00
#
_symmetry.space_group_name_H-M   'P 1'
#
loop_
_entity.id
_entity.type
_entity.pdbx_description
1 polymer ?
#
loop_
_entity_poly.entity_id
_entity_poly.type
_entity_poly.pdbx_seq_one_letter_code
_entity_poly.pdbx_strand_id
1 'polypeptide(L)'
;MAANKTDANDADGLAHLAEVGFFREARVKVLRQHAFSGIGRGSHETDAKDSGYGNQIGALMKTFSLIVPCSMGDRFEVHVRSLLADNTGLSRIILPLLEAWGGLRLLAAGLGKQLLRTGDTADLKGFNPAQLSELV
;
A
#
# COMPACT_ATOMS: atom_id res chain seq x y z
N MET A 1 17.88 11.99 -5.47
CA MET A 1 17.86 11.91 -6.95
C MET A 1 19.23 12.35 -7.41
N ALA A 2 20.11 11.43 -7.82
CA ALA A 2 21.44 11.83 -8.29
C ALA A 2 21.29 12.46 -9.68
N ALA A 3 21.81 13.67 -9.86
CA ALA A 3 21.88 14.26 -11.19
C ALA A 3 22.77 13.36 -12.05
N ASN A 4 22.19 12.68 -13.04
CA ASN A 4 22.98 11.94 -14.01
C ASN A 4 23.74 12.98 -14.83
N LYS A 5 25.04 13.10 -14.55
CA LYS A 5 25.90 14.05 -15.24
C LYS A 5 26.45 13.33 -16.44
N THR A 6 25.86 13.60 -17.60
CA THR A 6 26.34 13.15 -18.90
C THR A 6 27.31 14.21 -19.39
N ASP A 7 28.61 13.96 -19.29
CA ASP A 7 29.62 14.84 -19.88
C ASP A 7 29.79 14.55 -21.38
N ALA A 8 30.53 15.40 -22.09
CA ALA A 8 30.68 15.25 -23.55
C ALA A 8 31.38 13.94 -23.94
N ASN A 9 32.12 13.32 -23.01
CA ASN A 9 32.88 12.09 -23.24
C ASN A 9 32.05 10.82 -22.95
N ASP A 10 31.00 10.92 -22.13
CA ASP A 10 30.06 9.83 -21.87
C ASP A 10 29.31 9.40 -23.15
N ALA A 11 29.01 10.35 -24.04
CA ALA A 11 28.30 10.07 -25.29
C ALA A 11 29.13 9.21 -26.25
N ASP A 12 30.41 9.54 -26.44
CA ASP A 12 31.33 8.76 -27.28
C ASP A 12 31.62 7.38 -26.66
N GLY A 13 31.76 7.31 -25.33
CA GLY A 13 31.91 6.04 -24.61
C GLY A 13 30.70 5.12 -24.79
N LEU A 14 29.48 5.65 -24.72
CA LEU A 14 28.26 4.89 -24.95
C LEU A 14 28.07 4.49 -26.43
N ALA A 15 28.48 5.35 -27.36
CA ALA A 15 28.44 5.04 -28.79
C ALA A 15 29.34 3.85 -29.11
N HIS A 16 30.55 3.81 -28.55
CA HIS A 16 31.48 2.71 -28.78
C HIS A 16 30.99 1.39 -28.14
N LEU A 17 30.36 1.45 -26.96
CA LEU A 17 29.71 0.30 -26.32
C LEU A 17 28.51 -0.23 -27.13
N ALA A 18 27.74 0.64 -27.75
CA ALA A 18 26.64 0.25 -28.63
C ALA A 18 27.14 -0.38 -29.95
N GLU A 19 28.24 0.15 -30.51
CA GLU A 19 28.87 -0.32 -31.73
C GLU A 19 29.42 -1.75 -31.60
N VAL A 20 30.01 -2.10 -30.44
CA VAL A 20 30.45 -3.47 -30.14
C VAL A 20 29.30 -4.41 -29.73
N GLY A 21 28.04 -3.96 -29.85
CA GLY A 21 26.85 -4.73 -29.50
C GLY A 21 26.67 -4.96 -28.00
N PHE A 22 27.38 -4.20 -27.16
CA PHE A 22 27.33 -4.32 -25.70
C PHE A 22 26.17 -3.51 -25.12
N PHE A 23 24.96 -3.82 -25.59
CA PHE A 23 23.73 -3.27 -25.04
C PHE A 23 22.74 -4.41 -24.75
N ARG A 24 21.91 -4.19 -23.73
CA ARG A 24 20.75 -5.03 -23.45
C ARG A 24 19.52 -4.23 -23.80
N GLU A 25 18.57 -4.82 -24.52
CA GLU A 25 17.30 -4.17 -24.83
C GLU A 25 16.66 -3.62 -23.55
N ALA A 26 16.63 -2.29 -23.46
CA ALA A 26 15.94 -1.59 -22.41
C ALA A 26 14.44 -1.65 -22.74
N ARG A 27 13.70 -2.50 -22.03
CA ARG A 27 12.23 -2.45 -22.09
C ARG A 27 11.79 -1.12 -21.50
N VAL A 28 11.33 -0.21 -22.36
CA VAL A 28 10.73 1.04 -21.93
C VAL A 28 9.42 0.70 -21.25
N LYS A 29 9.35 0.95 -19.93
CA LYS A 29 8.09 0.82 -19.19
C LYS A 29 7.11 1.83 -19.76
N VAL A 30 6.02 1.34 -20.35
CA VAL A 30 4.97 2.20 -20.88
C VAL A 30 4.22 2.89 -19.74
N LEU A 31 3.61 4.06 -20.01
CA LEU A 31 2.88 4.85 -19.01
C LEU A 31 1.88 4.02 -18.19
N ARG A 32 1.22 3.04 -18.84
CA ARG A 32 0.31 2.09 -18.19
C ARG A 32 1.00 1.21 -17.13
N GLN A 33 2.23 0.78 -17.37
CA GLN A 33 3.02 0.00 -16.40
C GLN A 33 3.52 0.86 -15.23
N HIS A 34 3.84 2.14 -15.48
CA HIS A 34 4.15 3.10 -14.41
C HIS A 34 2.91 3.45 -13.58
N ALA A 35 1.76 3.64 -14.22
CA ALA A 35 0.49 3.86 -13.55
C ALA A 35 0.12 2.63 -12.69
N PHE A 36 0.21 1.41 -13.22
CA PHE A 36 -0.12 0.21 -12.46
C PHE A 36 0.84 -0.03 -11.29
N SER A 37 2.15 0.12 -11.50
CA SER A 37 3.16 0.00 -10.43
C SER A 37 3.07 1.13 -9.40
N GLY A 38 2.69 2.34 -9.82
CA GLY A 38 2.51 3.49 -8.95
C GLY A 38 1.23 3.39 -8.12
N ILE A 39 0.10 3.03 -8.73
CA ILE A 39 -1.17 2.85 -8.04
C ILE A 39 -1.11 1.61 -7.13
N GLY A 40 -0.44 0.52 -7.53
CA GLY A 40 -0.20 -0.65 -6.68
C GLY A 40 0.64 -0.31 -5.44
N ARG A 41 1.70 0.49 -5.60
CA ARG A 41 2.48 1.00 -4.46
C ARG A 41 1.66 1.92 -3.56
N GLY A 42 0.87 2.80 -4.14
CA GLY A 42 -0.05 3.68 -3.40
C GLY A 42 -1.05 2.88 -2.56
N SER A 43 -1.57 1.77 -3.10
CA SER A 43 -2.53 0.90 -2.41
C SER A 43 -1.88 0.15 -1.24
N HIS A 44 -0.71 -0.46 -1.46
CA HIS A 44 0.04 -1.10 -0.38
C HIS A 44 0.38 -0.11 0.75
N GLU A 45 0.73 1.12 0.40
CA GLU A 45 1.00 2.14 1.42
C GLU A 45 -0.26 2.59 2.17
N THR A 46 -1.44 2.59 1.53
CA THR A 46 -2.71 2.79 2.23
C THR A 46 -3.04 1.63 3.17
N ASP A 47 -2.75 0.37 2.79
CA ASP A 47 -2.96 -0.81 3.66
C ASP A 47 -1.98 -0.82 4.85
N ALA A 48 -0.74 -0.39 4.64
CA ALA A 48 0.23 -0.21 5.72
C ALA A 48 -0.19 0.89 6.71
N LYS A 49 -0.74 2.00 6.20
CA LYS A 49 -1.30 3.07 7.04
C LYS A 49 -2.54 2.59 7.79
N ASP A 50 -3.40 1.84 7.13
CA ASP A 50 -4.59 1.22 7.70
C ASP A 50 -4.27 0.34 8.92
N SER A 51 -3.36 -0.62 8.76
CA SER A 51 -2.90 -1.46 9.87
C SER A 51 -2.25 -0.65 11.01
N GLY A 52 -1.57 0.46 10.68
CA GLY A 52 -1.03 1.40 11.66
C GLY A 52 -2.09 2.08 12.53
N TYR A 53 -3.21 2.49 11.94
CA TYR A 53 -4.32 3.12 12.68
C TYR A 53 -5.01 2.14 13.64
N GLY A 54 -5.27 0.90 13.21
CA GLY A 54 -5.82 -0.14 14.10
C GLY A 54 -4.90 -0.41 15.30
N ASN A 55 -3.59 -0.45 15.07
CA ASN A 55 -2.61 -0.64 16.14
C ASN A 55 -2.54 0.57 17.09
N GLN A 56 -2.72 1.80 16.56
CA GLN A 56 -2.78 3.02 17.36
C GLN A 56 -4.06 3.07 18.22
N ILE A 57 -5.21 2.68 17.68
CA ILE A 57 -6.47 2.54 18.45
C ILE A 57 -6.28 1.50 19.57
N GLY A 58 -5.69 0.35 19.27
CA GLY A 58 -5.40 -0.67 20.28
C GLY A 58 -4.44 -0.18 21.38
N ALA A 59 -3.42 0.61 21.01
CA ALA A 59 -2.50 1.22 21.97
C ALA A 59 -3.21 2.26 22.87
N LEU A 60 -4.08 3.10 22.29
CA LEU A 60 -4.93 4.04 23.04
C LEU A 60 -5.84 3.31 24.03
N MET A 61 -6.48 2.21 23.62
CA MET A 61 -7.35 1.43 24.50
C MET A 61 -6.58 0.80 25.67
N LYS A 62 -5.35 0.33 25.43
CA LYS A 62 -4.48 -0.17 26.51
C LYS A 62 -4.18 0.87 27.58
N THR A 63 -4.10 2.16 27.23
CA THR A 63 -3.92 3.26 28.21
C THR A 63 -5.06 3.32 29.22
N PHE A 64 -6.26 2.91 28.82
CA PHE A 64 -7.46 2.88 29.67
C PHE A 64 -7.74 1.49 30.25
N SER A 65 -6.73 0.60 30.28
CA SER A 65 -6.86 -0.80 30.75
C SER A 65 -7.84 -1.65 29.94
N LEU A 66 -8.20 -1.24 28.73
CA LEU A 66 -9.04 -2.01 27.80
C LEU A 66 -8.15 -2.76 26.80
N ILE A 67 -8.12 -4.09 26.91
CA ILE A 67 -7.31 -4.92 26.01
C ILE A 67 -8.20 -5.42 24.87
N VAL A 68 -7.95 -4.92 23.66
CA VAL A 68 -8.60 -5.42 22.46
C VAL A 68 -7.96 -6.75 22.05
N PRO A 69 -8.74 -7.83 21.86
CA PRO A 69 -8.23 -9.09 21.32
C PRO A 69 -7.57 -8.87 19.95
N CYS A 70 -6.46 -9.58 19.70
CA CYS A 70 -5.86 -9.59 18.37
C CYS A 70 -6.89 -10.08 17.37
N SER A 71 -7.36 -9.17 16.52
CA SER A 71 -8.42 -9.43 15.58
C SER A 71 -8.18 -8.63 14.32
N MET A 72 -8.47 -9.27 13.18
CA MET A 72 -8.28 -8.65 11.87
C MET A 72 -9.56 -7.99 11.43
N GLY A 73 -9.41 -6.77 10.90
CA GLY A 73 -10.46 -6.02 10.24
C GLY A 73 -11.73 -5.81 11.05
N ASP A 74 -12.88 -6.18 10.51
CA ASP A 74 -14.20 -5.83 11.07
C ASP A 74 -14.42 -6.45 12.46
N ARG A 75 -13.75 -7.56 12.76
CA ARG A 75 -13.77 -8.17 14.11
C ARG A 75 -13.10 -7.26 15.15
N PHE A 76 -12.07 -6.53 14.77
CA PHE A 76 -11.45 -5.53 15.64
C PHE A 76 -12.44 -4.42 16.00
N GLU A 77 -13.17 -3.91 15.00
CA GLU A 77 -14.18 -2.88 15.22
C GLU A 77 -15.26 -3.34 16.20
N VAL A 78 -15.76 -4.57 16.05
CA VAL A 78 -16.76 -5.15 16.96
C VAL A 78 -16.23 -5.26 18.39
N HIS A 79 -14.98 -5.73 18.58
CA HIS A 79 -14.38 -5.82 19.91
C HIS A 79 -14.18 -4.44 20.56
N VAL A 80 -13.73 -3.45 19.79
CA VAL A 80 -13.57 -2.07 20.26
C VAL A 80 -14.92 -1.50 20.70
N ARG A 81 -15.96 -1.64 19.87
CA ARG A 81 -17.32 -1.17 20.20
C ARG A 81 -17.87 -1.86 21.46
N SER A 82 -17.64 -3.17 21.61
CA SER A 82 -18.07 -3.93 22.79
C SER A 82 -17.38 -3.46 24.08
N LEU A 83 -16.08 -3.20 24.04
CA LEU A 83 -15.31 -2.73 25.21
C LEU A 83 -15.67 -1.29 25.61
N LEU A 84 -16.17 -0.50 24.66
CA LEU A 84 -16.59 0.89 24.88
C LEU A 84 -18.05 1.02 25.33
N ALA A 85 -18.85 -0.05 25.27
CA ALA A 85 -20.26 -0.04 25.67
C ALA A 85 -20.44 0.44 27.12
N ASP A 86 -19.51 0.09 28.00
CA ASP A 86 -19.54 0.45 29.42
C ASP A 86 -18.88 1.81 29.72
N ASN A 87 -18.27 2.47 28.73
CA ASN A 87 -17.45 3.67 28.91
C ASN A 87 -17.87 4.82 27.97
N THR A 88 -18.96 5.50 28.32
CA THR A 88 -19.56 6.57 27.50
C THR A 88 -18.60 7.74 27.20
N GLY A 89 -17.71 8.08 28.14
CA GLY A 89 -16.72 9.15 27.94
C GLY A 89 -15.67 8.82 26.88
N LEU A 90 -15.12 7.60 26.94
CA LEU A 90 -14.14 7.10 25.97
C LEU A 90 -14.76 6.85 24.59
N SER A 91 -16.00 6.35 24.59
CA SER A 91 -16.74 6.10 23.35
C SER A 91 -16.82 7.34 22.47
N ARG A 92 -16.99 8.53 23.06
CA ARG A 92 -17.10 9.80 22.32
C ARG A 92 -15.82 10.20 21.59
N ILE A 93 -14.66 9.71 22.04
CA ILE A 93 -13.35 10.02 21.44
C ILE A 93 -12.95 8.92 20.45
N ILE A 94 -13.19 7.65 20.83
CA ILE A 94 -12.68 6.49 20.08
C ILE A 94 -13.62 6.12 18.92
N LEU A 95 -14.95 6.27 19.05
CA LEU A 95 -15.87 5.94 17.93
C LEU A 95 -15.59 6.75 16.66
N PRO A 96 -15.43 8.09 16.71
CA PRO A 96 -15.14 8.86 15.50
C PRO A 96 -13.83 8.44 14.82
N LEU A 97 -12.82 8.08 15.61
CA LEU A 97 -11.55 7.57 15.11
C LEU A 97 -11.72 6.21 14.43
N LEU A 98 -12.53 5.34 15.05
CA LEU A 98 -12.85 4.01 14.55
C LEU A 98 -13.66 4.06 13.24
N GLU A 99 -14.62 4.99 13.14
CA GLU A 99 -15.41 5.21 11.91
C GLU A 99 -14.56 5.77 10.77
N ALA A 100 -13.69 6.75 11.06
CA ALA A 100 -12.76 7.28 10.07
C ALA A 100 -11.82 6.19 9.53
N TRP A 101 -11.35 5.32 10.43
CA TRP A 101 -10.53 4.16 10.09
C TRP A 101 -11.29 3.14 9.23
N GLY A 102 -12.51 2.76 9.63
CA GLY A 102 -13.36 1.86 8.84
C GLY A 102 -13.66 2.40 7.44
N GLY A 103 -13.90 3.71 7.32
CA GLY A 103 -14.07 4.40 6.04
C GLY A 103 -12.82 4.33 5.16
N LEU A 104 -11.63 4.54 5.74
CA LEU A 104 -10.36 4.43 5.02
C LEU A 104 -10.14 3.01 4.47
N ARG A 105 -10.47 1.97 5.25
CA ARG A 105 -10.41 0.56 4.82
C ARG A 105 -11.29 0.27 3.63
N LEU A 106 -12.52 0.74 3.68
CA LEU A 106 -13.49 0.52 2.61
C LEU A 106 -13.01 1.16 1.30
N LEU A 107 -12.46 2.37 1.39
CA LEU A 107 -11.90 3.09 0.24
C LEU A 107 -10.65 2.40 -0.32
N ALA A 108 -9.74 1.94 0.54
CA ALA A 108 -8.54 1.19 0.14
C ALA A 108 -8.91 -0.15 -0.53
N ALA A 109 -9.83 -0.92 0.05
CA ALA A 109 -10.34 -2.16 -0.54
C ALA A 109 -11.06 -1.91 -1.89
N GLY A 110 -11.76 -0.78 -2.01
CA GLY A 110 -12.36 -0.34 -3.27
C GLY A 110 -11.32 -0.06 -4.35
N LEU A 111 -10.22 0.62 -4.00
CA LEU A 111 -9.10 0.91 -4.88
C LEU A 111 -8.40 -0.38 -5.35
N GLY A 112 -8.14 -1.32 -4.43
CA GLY A 112 -7.55 -2.63 -4.75
C GLY A 112 -8.40 -3.42 -5.76
N LYS A 113 -9.72 -3.46 -5.57
CA LYS A 113 -10.65 -4.10 -6.52
C LYS A 113 -10.65 -3.43 -7.89
N GLN A 114 -10.58 -2.10 -7.94
CA GLN A 114 -10.49 -1.36 -9.20
C GLN A 114 -9.18 -1.65 -9.94
N LEU A 115 -8.07 -1.80 -9.22
CA LEU A 115 -6.79 -2.18 -9.81
C LEU A 115 -6.82 -3.58 -10.40
N LEU A 116 -7.32 -4.57 -9.67
CA LEU A 116 -7.45 -5.94 -10.16
C LEU A 116 -8.32 -5.98 -11.44
N ARG A 117 -9.47 -5.29 -11.42
CA ARG A 117 -10.36 -5.21 -12.60
C ARG A 117 -9.70 -4.52 -13.81
N THR A 118 -8.79 -3.58 -13.57
CA THR A 118 -8.09 -2.85 -14.64
C THR A 118 -6.81 -3.58 -15.09
N GLY A 119 -6.26 -4.46 -14.25
CA GLY A 119 -5.04 -5.25 -14.49
C GLY A 119 -5.25 -6.62 -15.10
N ASP A 120 -6.47 -7.16 -15.05
CA ASP A 120 -6.84 -8.46 -15.61
C ASP A 120 -6.77 -8.53 -17.15
N THR A 121 -6.55 -7.40 -17.83
CA THR A 121 -6.24 -7.40 -19.27
C THR A 121 -4.72 -7.54 -19.49
N ALA A 122 -4.22 -8.78 -19.40
CA ALA A 122 -2.99 -9.29 -20.00
C ALA A 122 -1.59 -8.94 -19.43
N ASP A 123 -1.42 -8.08 -18.43
CA ASP A 123 -0.09 -7.49 -18.12
C ASP A 123 0.65 -8.02 -16.86
N LEU A 124 0.16 -9.06 -16.17
CA LEU A 124 0.78 -9.55 -14.92
C LEU A 124 2.06 -10.40 -15.07
N LYS A 125 2.55 -10.66 -16.29
CA LYS A 125 3.79 -11.44 -16.51
C LYS A 125 5.07 -10.82 -15.92
N GLY A 126 5.00 -9.58 -15.42
CA GLY A 126 6.14 -8.87 -14.80
C GLY A 126 6.15 -8.85 -13.27
N PHE A 127 5.14 -9.39 -12.58
CA PHE A 127 5.09 -9.41 -11.12
C PHE A 127 5.62 -10.74 -10.56
N ASN A 128 6.50 -10.66 -9.57
CA ASN A 128 7.03 -11.82 -8.86
C ASN A 128 5.87 -12.50 -8.10
N PRO A 129 5.62 -13.81 -8.30
CA PRO A 129 4.52 -14.52 -7.65
C PRO A 129 4.54 -14.45 -6.12
N ALA A 130 5.71 -14.22 -5.50
CA ALA A 130 5.82 -14.02 -4.05
C ALA A 130 5.13 -12.74 -3.53
N GLN A 131 4.92 -11.72 -4.38
CA GLN A 131 4.22 -10.49 -4.00
C GLN A 131 2.70 -10.58 -4.21
N LEU A 132 2.23 -11.58 -4.95
CA LEU A 132 0.81 -11.81 -5.22
C LEU A 132 0.16 -12.69 -4.14
N SER A 133 0.95 -13.50 -3.43
CA SER A 133 0.47 -14.34 -2.32
C SER A 133 0.23 -13.59 -1.01
N GLU A 134 0.72 -12.36 -0.85
CA GLU A 134 0.41 -11.51 0.32
C GLU A 134 -0.86 -10.65 0.13
N LEU A 135 -1.52 -10.77 -1.03
CA LEU A 135 -2.69 -9.95 -1.41
C LEU A 135 -4.02 -10.74 -1.39
N VAL A 136 -4.02 -11.96 -0.83
CA VAL A 136 -5.19 -12.80 -0.53
C VAL A 136 -5.21 -13.10 0.96
#